data_AF-A0A2D7Z884-F1
#
_entry.id   AF-A0A2D7Z884-F1
#
_cell.length_a   1.000
_cell.length_b   1.000
_cell.length_c   1.000
_cell.angle_alpha   90.00
_cell.angle_beta   90.00
_cell.angle_gamma   90.00
#
_symmetry.space_group_name_H-M   'P 1'
#
loop_
_entity.id
_entity.type
_entity.pdbx_description
1 polymer ?
#
loop_
_entity_poly.entity_id
_entity_poly.type
_entity_poly.pdbx_seq_one_letter_code
_entity_poly.pdbx_strand_id
1 'polypeptide(L)'
;MSTRRIRSAVCDLLIKNQQMNTVEIFDEINMRFRWGATMSQIGNVLAKDKRFRKVGHVRGTFRVGRYQVCLWEMNPDALTITA
;
A
#
# COMPACT_ATOMS: atom_id res chain seq x y z
N MET A 1 -12.50 0.11 10.61
CA MET A 1 -12.52 0.40 9.15
C MET A 1 -12.69 -0.90 8.37
N SER A 2 -13.45 -0.92 7.26
CA SER A 2 -13.65 -2.16 6.48
C SER A 2 -12.53 -2.38 5.46
N THR A 3 -12.00 -3.61 5.41
CA THR A 3 -10.92 -4.05 4.50
C THR A 3 -11.21 -3.77 3.03
N ARG A 4 -12.49 -3.82 2.61
CA ARG A 4 -12.89 -3.50 1.22
C ARG A 4 -12.62 -2.03 0.87
N ARG A 5 -12.86 -1.10 1.81
CA ARG A 5 -12.63 0.35 1.59
C ARG A 5 -11.14 0.65 1.50
N ILE A 6 -10.33 -0.02 2.33
CA ILE A 6 -8.86 0.07 2.28
C ILE A 6 -8.38 -0.37 0.90
N ARG A 7 -8.80 -1.55 0.41
CA ARG A 7 -8.40 -2.05 -0.93
C ARG A 7 -8.73 -1.07 -2.05
N SER A 8 -9.94 -0.53 -2.08
CA SER A 8 -10.33 0.46 -3.10
C SER A 8 -9.45 1.70 -3.03
N ALA A 9 -9.22 2.24 -1.83
CA ALA A 9 -8.39 3.42 -1.65
C ALA A 9 -6.92 3.18 -2.05
N VAL A 10 -6.35 2.03 -1.70
CA VAL A 10 -4.99 1.63 -2.12
C VAL A 10 -4.92 1.54 -3.64
N CYS A 11 -5.95 0.98 -4.30
CA CYS A 11 -6.00 0.89 -5.75
C CYS A 11 -5.98 2.27 -6.41
N ASP A 12 -6.81 3.21 -5.93
CA ASP A 12 -6.81 4.60 -6.42
C ASP A 12 -5.43 5.25 -6.28
N LEU A 13 -4.78 5.04 -5.13
CA LEU A 13 -3.48 5.61 -4.80
C LEU A 13 -2.37 5.06 -5.71
N LEU A 14 -2.32 3.75 -5.92
CA LEU A 14 -1.31 3.12 -6.77
C LEU A 14 -1.55 3.39 -8.26
N ILE A 15 -2.80 3.55 -8.70
CA ILE A 15 -3.09 4.00 -10.07
C ILE A 15 -2.61 5.45 -10.29
N LYS A 16 -2.82 6.33 -9.30
CA LYS A 16 -2.45 7.75 -9.40
C LYS A 16 -0.93 7.96 -9.33
N ASN A 17 -0.24 7.28 -8.42
CA ASN A 17 1.16 7.53 -8.11
C ASN A 17 2.13 6.50 -8.72
N GLN A 18 1.62 5.48 -9.44
CA GLN A 18 2.33 4.32 -10.01
C GLN A 18 3.00 3.41 -8.97
N GLN A 19 3.80 3.97 -8.06
CA GLN A 19 4.55 3.27 -7.03
C GLN A 19 4.49 4.03 -5.70
N MET A 20 4.25 3.32 -4.60
CA MET A 20 4.23 3.90 -3.25
C MET A 20 4.77 2.92 -2.21
N ASN A 21 5.36 3.44 -1.13
CA ASN A 21 5.78 2.60 -0.01
C ASN A 21 4.68 2.42 1.05
N THR A 22 4.81 1.40 1.90
CA THR A 22 3.78 1.09 2.92
C THR A 22 3.48 2.26 3.87
N VAL A 23 4.47 3.11 4.19
CA VAL A 23 4.28 4.28 5.09
C VAL A 23 3.49 5.37 4.39
N GLU A 24 3.84 5.70 3.15
CA GLU A 24 3.08 6.69 2.36
C GLU A 24 1.63 6.26 2.17
N ILE A 25 1.39 4.98 1.87
CA ILE A 25 0.04 4.42 1.76
C ILE A 25 -0.69 4.52 3.10
N PHE A 26 0.01 4.28 4.22
CA PHE A 26 -0.56 4.40 5.55
C PHE A 26 -0.96 5.84 5.88
N ASP A 27 -0.10 6.81 5.60
CA ASP A 27 -0.36 8.23 5.87
C ASP A 27 -1.54 8.73 5.02
N GLU A 28 -1.54 8.45 3.72
CA GLU A 28 -2.63 8.84 2.81
C GLU A 28 -3.98 8.24 3.22
N ILE A 29 -4.00 6.97 3.65
CA ILE A 29 -5.22 6.33 4.13
C ILE A 29 -5.69 6.97 5.43
N ASN A 30 -4.80 7.22 6.38
CA ASN A 30 -5.19 7.84 7.65
C ASN A 30 -5.60 9.31 7.50
N MET A 31 -5.08 10.01 6.50
CA MET A 31 -5.57 11.34 6.11
C MET A 31 -6.95 11.28 5.45
N ARG A 32 -7.22 10.26 4.62
CA ARG A 32 -8.49 10.10 3.89
C ARG A 32 -9.66 9.61 4.76
N PHE A 33 -9.39 8.90 5.86
CA PHE A 33 -10.44 8.29 6.69
C PHE A 33 -10.36 8.70 8.16
N ARG A 34 -11.46 9.24 8.70
CA ARG A 34 -11.59 9.71 10.10
C ARG A 34 -11.21 8.67 11.17
N TRP A 35 -11.37 7.38 10.88
CA TRP A 35 -11.10 6.29 11.84
C TRP A 35 -9.92 5.40 11.45
N GLY A 36 -9.16 5.79 10.42
CA GLY A 36 -7.88 5.21 10.05
C GLY A 36 -7.79 3.68 9.88
N ALA A 37 -6.56 3.23 9.64
CA ALA A 37 -6.18 1.82 9.65
C ALA A 37 -4.77 1.67 10.24
N THR A 38 -4.51 0.53 10.87
CA THR A 38 -3.17 0.25 11.44
C THR A 38 -2.19 -0.23 10.37
N MET A 39 -0.89 -0.06 10.62
CA MET A 39 0.17 -0.49 9.70
C MET A 39 0.09 -1.99 9.37
N SER A 40 -0.29 -2.82 10.36
CA SER A 40 -0.49 -4.26 10.16
C SER A 40 -1.70 -4.55 9.28
N GLN A 41 -2.80 -3.80 9.43
CA GLN A 41 -3.98 -3.95 8.57
C GLN A 41 -3.65 -3.61 7.12
N ILE A 42 -2.96 -2.49 6.89
CA ILE A 42 -2.54 -2.06 5.55
C ILE A 42 -1.54 -3.04 4.94
N GLY A 43 -0.53 -3.45 5.71
CA GLY A 43 0.45 -4.47 5.27
C GLY A 43 -0.21 -5.79 4.89
N ASN A 44 -1.18 -6.27 5.69
CA ASN A 44 -1.93 -7.48 5.39
C ASN A 44 -2.81 -7.33 4.13
N VAL A 45 -3.41 -6.16 3.90
CA VAL A 45 -4.20 -5.89 2.69
C VAL A 45 -3.31 -5.92 1.45
N LEU A 46 -2.17 -5.23 1.51
CA LEU A 46 -1.20 -5.17 0.41
C LEU A 46 -0.65 -6.56 0.08
N ALA A 47 -0.29 -7.35 1.09
CA ALA A 47 0.32 -8.67 0.89
C ALA A 47 -0.68 -9.74 0.42
N LYS A 48 -1.97 -9.64 0.80
CA LYS A 48 -2.98 -10.66 0.45
C LYS A 48 -3.71 -10.40 -0.87
N ASP A 49 -3.70 -9.17 -1.37
CA ASP A 49 -4.42 -8.81 -2.60
C ASP A 49 -3.51 -8.97 -3.83
N LYS A 50 -3.88 -9.87 -4.73
CA LYS A 50 -3.11 -10.21 -5.96
C LYS A 50 -2.98 -9.04 -6.94
N ARG A 51 -3.80 -8.01 -6.78
CA ARG A 51 -3.77 -6.79 -7.59
C ARG A 51 -2.57 -5.91 -7.27
N PHE A 52 -1.96 -6.07 -6.10
CA PHE A 52 -0.79 -5.31 -5.68
C PHE A 52 0.44 -6.19 -5.77
N ARG A 53 1.52 -5.62 -6.30
CA ARG A 53 2.80 -6.29 -6.44
C ARG A 53 3.83 -5.59 -5.57
N LYS A 54 4.51 -6.36 -4.72
CA LYS A 54 5.70 -5.86 -3.99
C LYS A 54 6.88 -5.84 -4.95
N VAL A 55 7.38 -4.65 -5.28
CA VAL A 55 8.47 -4.47 -6.25
C VAL A 55 9.84 -4.31 -5.59
N GLY A 56 9.86 -4.02 -4.30
CA GLY A 56 11.11 -3.85 -3.59
C GLY A 56 10.92 -3.37 -2.17
N HIS A 57 11.94 -2.68 -1.68
CA HIS A 57 11.91 -2.07 -0.37
C HIS A 57 12.81 -0.83 -0.33
N VAL A 58 12.40 0.17 0.44
CA VAL A 58 13.25 1.32 0.77
C VAL A 58 13.74 1.15 2.20
N ARG A 59 15.02 1.46 2.41
CA ARG A 59 15.60 1.55 3.75
C ARG A 59 15.57 2.99 4.21
N GLY A 60 14.94 3.23 5.36
CA GLY A 60 14.94 4.51 6.04
C GLY A 60 15.75 4.45 7.33
N THR A 61 16.12 5.62 7.83
CA THR A 61 16.69 5.77 9.16
C THR A 61 15.74 6.62 9.99
N PHE A 62 15.39 6.16 11.19
CA PHE A 62 14.59 6.93 12.14
C PHE A 62 15.33 7.01 13.47
N ARG A 63 15.83 8.21 13.79
CA ARG A 63 16.49 8.66 15.03
C ARG A 63 17.62 7.77 15.59
N VAL A 64 17.37 6.49 15.86
CA VAL A 64 18.32 5.52 16.44
C VAL A 64 18.28 4.15 15.72
N GLY A 65 17.34 3.93 14.79
CA GLY A 65 17.13 2.64 14.12
C GLY A 65 17.03 2.71 12.60
N ARG A 66 17.43 1.63 11.93
CA ARG A 66 17.18 1.41 10.50
C ARG A 66 15.84 0.69 10.35
N TYR A 67 14.96 1.21 9.51
CA TYR A 67 13.72 0.54 9.15
C TYR A 67 13.69 0.27 7.66
N GLN A 68 12.94 -0.76 7.27
CA GLN A 68 12.76 -1.13 5.87
C GLN A 68 11.27 -1.14 5.58
N VAL A 69 10.85 -0.40 4.57
CA VAL A 69 9.46 -0.34 4.10
C VAL A 69 9.36 -0.99 2.74
N CYS A 70 8.27 -1.70 2.51
CA CYS A 70 8.03 -2.35 1.22
C CYS A 70 7.52 -1.31 0.22
N LEU A 71 7.99 -1.42 -1.03
CA LEU A 71 7.46 -0.68 -2.17
C LEU A 71 6.42 -1.52 -2.89
N TRP A 72 5.34 -0.87 -3.31
CA TRP A 72 4.18 -1.49 -3.91
C TRP A 72 3.77 -0.77 -5.19
N GLU A 73 3.28 -1.55 -6.14
CA GLU A 73 2.75 -1.09 -7.42
C GLU A 73 1.51 -1.89 -7.78
N MET A 74 0.76 -1.42 -8.79
CA MET A 74 -0.25 -2.25 -9.45
C MET A 74 0.43 -3.45 -10.12
N ASN A 75 -0.18 -4.62 -10.01
CA ASN A 75 0.26 -5.81 -10.71
C ASN A 75 -0.17 -5.74 -12.18
N PRO A 76 0.74 -5.62 -13.16
CA PRO A 76 0.40 -5.56 -14.58
C PRO A 76 -0.28 -6.85 -15.05
N ASP A 77 0.10 -8.02 -14.52
CA ASP A 77 -0.51 -9.29 -14.90
C ASP A 77 -1.97 -9.39 -14.44
N ALA A 78 -2.34 -8.66 -13.38
CA ALA A 78 -3.73 -8.58 -12.92
C ALA A 78 -4.59 -7.64 -13.78
N LEU A 79 -3.96 -6.75 -14.56
CA LEU A 79 -4.65 -5.85 -15.50
C LEU A 79 -4.90 -6.53 -16.86
N THR A 80 -4.12 -7.56 -17.21
CA THR A 80 -4.22 -8.26 -18.50
C THR A 80 -5.38 -9.26 -18.58
N ILE A 81 -5.96 -9.69 -17.45
CA ILE A 81 -7.04 -10.71 -17.41
C ILE A 81 -8.42 -10.11 -17.77
N THR A 82 -8.48 -8.95 -18.39
CA THR A 82 -9.75 -8.29 -18.76
C THR A 82 -9.71 -7.65 -20.16
N ALA A 83 -8.76 -8.07 -21.00
CA ALA A 83 -8.70 -7.69 -22.42
C ALA A 83 -9.17 -8.84 -23.31
#